data_AF-A0A7W1K9L0-F1
#
_entry.id   AF-A0A7W1K9L0-F1
#
_cell.length_a   1.000
_cell.length_b   1.000
_cell.length_c   1.000
_cell.angle_alpha   90.00
_cell.angle_beta   90.00
_cell.angle_gamma   90.00
#
_symmetry.space_group_name_H-M   'P 1'
#
loop_
_entity.id
_entity.type
_entity.pdbx_description
1 polymer ?
#
loop_
_entity_poly.entity_id
_entity_poly.type
_entity_poly.pdbx_seq_one_letter_code
_entity_poly.pdbx_strand_id
1 'polypeptide(L)'
;MTSPSADGDCRRGETLTTLATQSDVAALQAKVSALEAQNATLTTAVGTLQDKLSTVSFDATGLNGLPTLKISGANLQLVNGDGATNRLNGLGNLFVGYDEHTGSQTGSHNLVLGTDHVFTSFGGLAGGQDNTLGEPYSAAFGKNNMASGDASSVSGGYLNTASGDYSAIGGGSFNTASGYNSAIGGGQSNSAPKSYASVNGGFQNSANGYFSSILGGHAVTVSTTYGTSP
;
A
#
# COMPACT_ATOMS: atom_id res chain seq x y z
N MET A 1 -73.37 -81.81 9.67
CA MET A 1 -72.68 -81.84 10.97
C MET A 1 -71.29 -82.39 10.69
N THR A 2 -70.14 -81.78 10.97
CA THR A 2 -69.72 -80.51 11.58
C THR A 2 -68.26 -80.33 11.15
N SER A 3 -67.83 -79.06 11.04
CA SER A 3 -66.53 -78.54 10.59
C SER A 3 -65.35 -78.94 11.53
N PRO A 4 -64.06 -78.55 11.31
CA PRO A 4 -63.60 -77.17 11.04
C PRO A 4 -62.38 -77.00 10.10
N SER A 5 -62.14 -75.74 9.70
CA SER A 5 -60.83 -75.05 9.73
C SER A 5 -60.50 -74.25 8.46
N ALA A 6 -60.41 -72.93 8.64
CA ALA A 6 -59.33 -72.04 8.21
C ALA A 6 -59.90 -70.61 8.26
N ASP A 7 -59.75 -69.92 9.40
CA ASP A 7 -58.64 -69.00 9.65
C ASP A 7 -58.51 -67.92 8.57
N GLY A 8 -58.91 -66.72 8.99
CA GLY A 8 -58.26 -65.44 8.75
C GLY A 8 -57.77 -65.16 7.35
N ASP A 9 -58.44 -64.23 6.67
CA ASP A 9 -57.65 -63.21 6.00
C ASP A 9 -58.11 -61.80 6.40
N CYS A 10 -57.16 -61.12 7.01
CA CYS A 10 -57.30 -59.85 7.69
C CYS A 10 -57.39 -58.75 6.63
N ARG A 11 -58.49 -57.99 6.63
CA ARG A 11 -58.48 -56.66 6.00
C ARG A 11 -57.46 -55.78 6.71
N ARG A 12 -56.32 -55.50 6.06
CA ARG A 12 -55.46 -54.34 6.31
C ARG A 12 -54.93 -53.89 4.95
N GLY A 13 -55.49 -52.85 4.36
CA GLY A 13 -55.24 -51.49 4.81
C GLY A 13 -54.13 -50.95 3.90
N GLU A 14 -54.54 -50.43 2.75
CA GLU A 14 -53.63 -49.80 1.79
C GLU A 14 -52.99 -48.58 2.45
N THR A 15 -51.71 -48.72 2.79
CA THR A 15 -50.77 -47.61 2.71
C THR A 15 -49.46 -48.25 2.27
N LEU A 16 -49.32 -48.43 0.95
CA LEU A 16 -48.07 -48.86 0.36
C LEU A 16 -47.08 -47.69 0.51
N THR A 17 -46.44 -47.58 1.67
CA THR A 17 -45.23 -46.78 1.80
C THR A 17 -44.20 -47.39 0.86
N THR A 18 -43.89 -46.70 -0.24
CA THR A 18 -42.79 -47.06 -1.13
C THR A 18 -41.50 -47.06 -0.32
N LEU A 19 -41.08 -48.24 0.11
CA LEU A 19 -39.79 -48.45 0.75
C LEU A 19 -38.70 -48.13 -0.27
N ALA A 20 -37.70 -47.34 0.11
CA ALA A 20 -36.55 -47.03 -0.73
C ALA A 20 -35.93 -48.32 -1.28
N THR A 21 -35.60 -48.33 -2.57
CA THR A 21 -35.01 -49.50 -3.20
C THR A 21 -33.56 -49.68 -2.74
N GLN A 22 -33.01 -50.89 -2.85
CA GLN A 22 -31.59 -51.14 -2.55
C GLN A 22 -30.65 -50.26 -3.39
N SER A 23 -31.09 -49.86 -4.59
CA SER A 23 -30.38 -48.91 -5.44
C SER A 23 -30.36 -47.49 -4.85
N ASP A 24 -31.48 -47.06 -4.26
CA ASP A 24 -31.56 -45.76 -3.59
C ASP A 24 -30.61 -45.72 -2.38
N VAL A 25 -30.58 -46.79 -1.59
CA VAL A 25 -29.67 -46.92 -0.43
C VAL A 25 -28.20 -46.86 -0.86
N ALA A 26 -27.81 -47.57 -1.92
CA ALA A 26 -26.45 -47.55 -2.44
C ALA A 26 -26.05 -46.17 -2.98
N ALA A 27 -26.96 -45.48 -3.68
CA ALA A 27 -26.74 -44.12 -4.15
C ALA A 27 -26.58 -43.12 -2.99
N LEU A 28 -27.37 -43.29 -1.92
CA LEU A 28 -27.24 -42.51 -0.69
C LEU A 28 -25.90 -42.77 0.01
N GLN A 29 -25.47 -44.02 0.13
CA GLN A 29 -24.17 -44.37 0.73
C GLN A 29 -23.00 -43.78 -0.05
N ALA A 30 -23.02 -43.85 -1.39
CA ALA A 30 -22.00 -43.22 -2.22
C ALA A 30 -21.96 -41.70 -2.04
N LYS A 31 -23.12 -41.04 -1.93
CA LYS A 31 -23.20 -39.60 -1.63
C LYS A 31 -22.63 -39.27 -0.26
N VAL A 32 -22.92 -40.07 0.76
CA VAL A 32 -22.37 -39.88 2.12
C VAL A 32 -20.85 -40.00 2.09
N SER A 33 -20.30 -41.05 1.49
CA SER A 33 -18.84 -41.22 1.41
C SER A 33 -18.17 -40.08 0.63
N ALA A 34 -18.81 -39.55 -0.41
CA ALA A 34 -18.30 -38.39 -1.14
C ALA A 34 -18.31 -37.12 -0.26
N LEU A 35 -19.37 -36.89 0.51
CA LEU A 35 -19.48 -35.76 1.44
C LEU A 35 -18.47 -35.88 2.59
N GLU A 36 -18.22 -37.08 3.11
CA GLU A 36 -17.20 -37.34 4.14
C GLU A 36 -15.80 -37.01 3.62
N ALA A 37 -15.47 -37.44 2.40
CA ALA A 37 -14.20 -37.12 1.76
C ALA A 37 -14.04 -35.61 1.53
N GLN A 38 -15.13 -34.93 1.13
CA GLN A 38 -15.15 -33.48 0.97
C GLN A 38 -14.91 -32.78 2.32
N ASN A 39 -15.59 -33.19 3.39
CA ASN A 39 -15.41 -32.64 4.73
C ASN A 39 -13.97 -32.78 5.23
N ALA A 40 -13.34 -33.93 5.02
CA ALA A 40 -11.94 -34.13 5.41
C ALA A 40 -10.99 -33.15 4.68
N THR A 41 -11.25 -32.90 3.40
CA THR A 41 -10.50 -31.91 2.60
C THR A 41 -10.69 -30.50 3.15
N LEU A 42 -11.93 -30.11 3.48
CA LEU A 42 -12.23 -28.80 4.06
C LEU A 42 -11.57 -28.62 5.42
N THR A 43 -11.63 -29.62 6.31
CA THR A 43 -10.98 -29.56 7.62
C THR A 43 -9.48 -29.28 7.50
N THR A 44 -8.81 -29.93 6.55
CA THR A 44 -7.38 -29.71 6.29
C THR A 44 -7.08 -28.29 5.79
N ALA A 45 -7.91 -27.79 4.87
CA ALA A 45 -7.76 -26.43 4.33
C ALA A 45 -7.98 -25.37 5.43
N VAL A 46 -8.98 -25.56 6.30
CA VAL A 46 -9.26 -24.66 7.43
C VAL A 46 -8.09 -24.64 8.42
N GLY A 47 -7.53 -25.81 8.77
CA GLY A 47 -6.35 -25.87 9.65
C GLY A 47 -5.16 -25.10 9.07
N THR A 48 -4.88 -25.27 7.78
CA THR A 48 -3.80 -24.55 7.10
C THR A 48 -4.00 -23.03 7.12
N LEU A 49 -5.25 -22.56 6.97
CA LEU A 49 -5.58 -21.14 7.03
C LEU A 49 -5.44 -20.59 8.45
N GLN A 50 -5.86 -21.36 9.47
CA GLN A 50 -5.70 -20.98 10.88
C GLN A 50 -4.23 -20.82 11.25
N ASP A 51 -3.36 -21.73 10.80
CA ASP A 51 -1.91 -21.64 11.04
C ASP A 51 -1.32 -20.36 10.42
N LYS A 52 -1.71 -20.04 9.17
CA LYS A 52 -1.28 -18.81 8.48
C LYS A 52 -1.78 -17.53 9.12
N LEU A 53 -2.95 -17.56 9.78
CA LEU A 53 -3.58 -16.40 10.42
C LEU A 53 -3.23 -16.27 11.91
N SER A 54 -2.42 -17.17 12.45
CA SER A 54 -2.07 -17.19 13.88
C SER A 54 -1.50 -15.87 14.42
N THR A 55 -0.91 -15.03 13.57
CA THR A 55 -0.32 -13.74 13.92
C THR A 55 -1.24 -12.54 13.65
N VAL A 56 -2.42 -12.75 13.07
CA VAL A 56 -3.36 -11.70 12.62
C VAL A 56 -4.67 -11.81 13.39
N SER A 57 -5.07 -10.75 14.10
CA SER A 57 -6.34 -10.67 14.82
C SER A 57 -7.16 -9.46 14.38
N PHE A 58 -8.46 -9.62 14.19
CA PHE A 58 -9.39 -8.53 13.93
C PHE A 58 -10.25 -8.27 15.17
N ASP A 59 -10.11 -7.08 15.75
CA ASP A 59 -10.89 -6.63 16.91
C ASP A 59 -11.93 -5.62 16.43
N ALA A 60 -13.21 -6.00 16.44
CA ALA A 60 -14.31 -5.15 15.97
C ALA A 60 -14.55 -3.90 16.82
N THR A 61 -14.07 -3.89 18.07
CA THR A 61 -14.17 -2.74 18.99
C THR A 61 -12.87 -1.96 19.12
N GLY A 62 -11.74 -2.61 18.85
CA GLY A 62 -10.40 -2.06 18.61
C GLY A 62 -10.02 -0.77 19.34
N LEU A 63 -9.34 0.12 18.61
CA LEU A 63 -8.88 1.41 19.13
C LEU A 63 -10.02 2.43 19.14
N ASN A 64 -10.35 2.99 20.30
CA ASN A 64 -11.41 3.99 20.48
C ASN A 64 -12.80 3.55 20.00
N GLY A 65 -13.13 2.24 20.06
CA GLY A 65 -14.42 1.73 19.60
C GLY A 65 -14.47 1.42 18.10
N LEU A 66 -13.33 1.50 17.39
CA LEU A 66 -13.25 1.30 15.94
C LEU A 66 -12.59 -0.04 15.59
N PRO A 67 -13.14 -0.78 14.60
CA PRO A 67 -12.55 -2.02 14.13
C PRO A 67 -11.08 -1.89 13.77
N THR A 68 -10.24 -2.79 14.28
CA THR A 68 -8.79 -2.74 14.13
C THR A 68 -8.24 -4.11 13.74
N LEU A 69 -7.49 -4.17 12.63
CA LEU A 69 -6.66 -5.32 12.30
C LEU A 69 -5.31 -5.18 13.01
N LYS A 70 -4.94 -6.17 13.82
CA LYS A 70 -3.71 -6.20 14.60
C LYS A 70 -2.83 -7.37 14.17
N ILE A 71 -1.54 -7.09 13.99
CA ILE A 71 -0.49 -8.09 13.79
C ILE A 71 0.30 -8.18 15.10
N SER A 72 0.47 -9.39 15.65
CA SER A 72 1.15 -9.61 16.92
C SER A 72 2.26 -10.65 16.79
N GLY A 73 3.46 -10.33 17.27
CA GLY A 73 4.61 -11.23 17.19
C GLY A 73 5.18 -11.43 15.77
N ALA A 74 4.78 -10.60 14.81
CA ALA A 74 5.21 -10.66 13.41
C ALA A 74 5.40 -9.26 12.81
N ASN A 75 6.24 -9.17 11.79
CA ASN A 75 6.39 -7.98 10.95
C ASN A 75 5.43 -8.06 9.75
N LEU A 76 4.90 -6.92 9.30
CA LEU A 76 4.24 -6.82 8.00
C LEU A 76 5.29 -6.49 6.94
N GLN A 77 5.55 -7.44 6.05
CA GLN A 77 6.41 -7.22 4.89
C GLN A 77 5.57 -7.38 3.62
N LEU A 78 5.48 -6.30 2.84
CA LEU A 78 4.88 -6.33 1.51
C LEU A 78 6.02 -6.39 0.50
N VAL A 79 6.00 -7.41 -0.35
CA VAL A 79 6.99 -7.62 -1.41
C VAL A 79 6.30 -7.60 -2.77
N ASN A 80 7.02 -7.15 -3.80
CA ASN A 80 6.53 -7.14 -5.18
C ASN A 80 6.41 -8.54 -5.81
N GLY A 81 7.02 -9.57 -5.21
CA GLY A 81 7.02 -10.95 -5.71
C GLY A 81 8.12 -11.28 -6.72
N ASP A 82 8.97 -10.32 -7.12
CA ASP A 82 10.00 -10.50 -8.16
C ASP A 82 11.37 -10.94 -7.62
N GLY A 83 11.46 -11.14 -6.30
CA GLY A 83 12.67 -11.59 -5.60
C GLY A 83 13.80 -10.55 -5.51
N ALA A 84 13.56 -9.30 -5.90
CA ALA A 84 14.53 -8.20 -5.84
C ALA A 84 13.84 -6.83 -5.67
N THR A 85 14.49 -5.91 -4.97
CA THR A 85 13.94 -4.57 -4.64
C THR A 85 13.96 -3.58 -5.81
N ASN A 86 14.88 -3.77 -6.78
CA ASN A 86 15.06 -2.88 -7.93
C ASN A 86 14.24 -3.30 -9.17
N ARG A 87 13.32 -4.26 -9.02
CA ARG A 87 12.36 -4.66 -10.06
C ARG A 87 11.01 -4.03 -9.76
N LEU A 88 10.41 -3.42 -10.77
CA LEU A 88 9.18 -2.64 -10.66
C LEU A 88 8.03 -3.39 -11.33
N ASN A 89 6.95 -3.62 -10.59
CA ASN A 89 5.74 -4.23 -11.13
C ASN A 89 4.44 -3.64 -10.53
N GLY A 90 4.53 -2.51 -9.82
CA GLY A 90 3.39 -1.88 -9.15
C GLY A 90 2.95 -2.53 -7.83
N LEU A 91 3.49 -3.71 -7.46
CA LEU A 91 3.14 -4.42 -6.25
C LEU A 91 4.13 -4.18 -5.11
N GLY A 92 3.75 -4.57 -3.89
CA GLY A 92 4.59 -4.43 -2.69
C GLY A 92 4.50 -3.06 -2.00
N ASN A 93 3.46 -2.27 -2.29
CA ASN A 93 3.23 -0.95 -1.69
C ASN A 93 2.20 -1.03 -0.54
N LEU A 94 2.34 -0.18 0.48
CA LEU A 94 1.32 0.04 1.52
C LEU A 94 0.60 1.37 1.28
N PHE A 95 -0.69 1.30 0.99
CA PHE A 95 -1.57 2.46 0.84
C PHE A 95 -2.37 2.69 2.12
N VAL A 96 -2.35 3.91 2.64
CA VAL A 96 -3.12 4.32 3.83
C VAL A 96 -4.00 5.51 3.44
N GLY A 97 -5.30 5.25 3.28
CA GLY A 97 -6.26 6.21 2.72
C GLY A 97 -6.72 5.78 1.32
N TYR A 98 -7.24 6.73 0.55
CA TYR A 98 -7.62 6.52 -0.86
C TYR A 98 -6.51 7.04 -1.75
N ASP A 99 -6.03 6.22 -2.70
CA ASP A 99 -5.17 6.68 -3.78
C ASP A 99 -5.98 6.66 -5.07
N GLU A 100 -6.56 7.81 -5.42
CA GLU A 100 -7.54 7.97 -6.51
C GLU A 100 -6.88 8.26 -7.87
N HIS A 101 -5.55 8.22 -7.93
CA HIS A 101 -4.82 8.49 -9.16
C HIS A 101 -5.17 7.44 -10.24
N THR A 102 -5.43 7.89 -11.46
CA THR A 102 -5.78 7.02 -12.60
C THR A 102 -4.62 6.78 -13.58
N GLY A 103 -3.40 7.21 -13.23
CA GLY A 103 -2.19 7.19 -14.07
C GLY A 103 -1.12 6.16 -13.67
N SER A 104 0.17 6.51 -13.87
CA SER A 104 1.29 5.56 -13.87
C SER A 104 1.89 5.33 -12.47
N GLN A 105 1.39 4.30 -11.78
CA GLN A 105 1.83 3.87 -10.45
C GLN A 105 2.64 2.58 -10.55
N THR A 106 3.75 2.62 -11.27
CA THR A 106 4.59 1.44 -11.54
C THR A 106 5.56 1.13 -10.39
N GLY A 107 5.69 2.02 -9.42
CA GLY A 107 6.59 1.87 -8.28
C GLY A 107 6.26 0.70 -7.36
N SER A 108 7.23 0.29 -6.55
CA SER A 108 7.12 -0.83 -5.60
C SER A 108 7.75 -0.46 -4.26
N HIS A 109 7.34 -1.04 -3.14
CA HIS A 109 7.91 -0.77 -1.81
C HIS A 109 7.75 0.69 -1.32
N ASN A 110 6.63 1.34 -1.65
CA ASN A 110 6.30 2.68 -1.19
C ASN A 110 5.31 2.65 -0.01
N LEU A 111 5.38 3.68 0.86
CA LEU A 111 4.31 4.01 1.81
C LEU A 111 3.61 5.28 1.32
N VAL A 112 2.33 5.17 0.98
CA VAL A 112 1.54 6.23 0.35
C VAL A 112 0.38 6.61 1.25
N LEU A 113 0.30 7.89 1.62
CA LEU A 113 -0.68 8.46 2.55
C LEU A 113 -1.48 9.57 1.88
N GLY A 114 -2.77 9.38 1.63
CA GLY A 114 -3.60 10.37 0.92
C GLY A 114 -3.71 10.09 -0.59
N THR A 115 -4.12 11.09 -1.36
CA THR A 115 -4.70 10.90 -2.71
C THR A 115 -3.80 11.37 -3.85
N ASP A 116 -4.04 10.82 -5.04
CA ASP A 116 -3.51 11.28 -6.33
C ASP A 116 -1.98 11.24 -6.47
N HIS A 117 -1.29 10.33 -5.78
CA HIS A 117 0.17 10.27 -5.83
C HIS A 117 0.68 9.58 -7.11
N VAL A 118 1.78 10.09 -7.66
CA VAL A 118 2.53 9.44 -8.74
C VAL A 118 3.82 8.88 -8.16
N PHE A 119 4.06 7.58 -8.32
CA PHE A 119 5.27 6.93 -7.86
C PHE A 119 5.72 5.88 -8.87
N THR A 120 6.87 6.12 -9.48
CA THR A 120 7.41 5.29 -10.57
C THR A 120 8.69 4.56 -10.18
N SER A 121 9.12 4.69 -8.92
CA SER A 121 10.32 4.06 -8.38
C SER A 121 10.03 3.29 -7.08
N PHE A 122 11.06 2.98 -6.30
CA PHE A 122 10.95 2.16 -5.10
C PHE A 122 11.51 2.81 -3.83
N GLY A 123 10.99 2.36 -2.68
CA GLY A 123 11.44 2.84 -1.36
C GLY A 123 10.98 4.26 -1.03
N GLY A 124 9.92 4.74 -1.68
CA GLY A 124 9.42 6.09 -1.55
C GLY A 124 8.41 6.28 -0.40
N LEU A 125 8.32 7.52 0.07
CA LEU A 125 7.35 7.95 1.09
C LEU A 125 6.57 9.17 0.61
N ALA A 126 5.29 8.97 0.31
CA ALA A 126 4.40 10.03 -0.16
C ALA A 126 3.32 10.34 0.89
N GLY A 127 3.05 11.62 1.13
CA GLY A 127 1.94 12.02 2.00
C GLY A 127 1.22 13.30 1.58
N GLY A 128 -0.11 13.33 1.62
CA GLY A 128 -0.92 14.52 1.31
C GLY A 128 -1.72 14.34 0.02
N GLN A 129 -1.51 15.22 -0.96
CA GLN A 129 -2.25 15.20 -2.22
C GLN A 129 -1.32 15.45 -3.40
N ASP A 130 -1.39 14.62 -4.44
CA ASP A 130 -0.81 14.94 -5.75
C ASP A 130 0.71 15.19 -5.68
N ASN A 131 1.43 14.29 -5.00
CA ASN A 131 2.90 14.34 -4.95
C ASN A 131 3.50 13.32 -5.93
N THR A 132 4.64 13.67 -6.52
CA THR A 132 5.39 12.82 -7.46
C THR A 132 6.70 12.34 -6.84
N LEU A 133 6.89 11.02 -6.80
CA LEU A 133 8.12 10.33 -6.42
C LEU A 133 8.74 9.68 -7.67
N GLY A 134 9.76 10.33 -8.23
CA GLY A 134 10.34 9.95 -9.52
C GLY A 134 11.49 8.93 -9.42
N GLU A 135 12.26 8.98 -8.33
CA GLU A 135 13.53 8.27 -8.18
C GLU A 135 13.59 7.48 -6.85
N PRO A 136 14.54 6.53 -6.69
CA PRO A 136 14.64 5.70 -5.50
C PRO A 136 14.78 6.51 -4.21
N TYR A 137 14.17 6.01 -3.13
CA TYR A 137 14.30 6.58 -1.78
C TYR A 137 13.79 8.03 -1.64
N SER A 138 13.01 8.51 -2.59
CA SER A 138 12.46 9.87 -2.57
C SER A 138 11.29 10.01 -1.59
N ALA A 139 11.17 11.19 -0.97
CA ALA A 139 10.07 11.51 -0.06
C ALA A 139 9.42 12.84 -0.39
N ALA A 140 8.09 12.89 -0.44
CA ALA A 140 7.36 14.12 -0.73
C ALA A 140 6.06 14.19 0.08
N PHE A 141 5.92 15.28 0.84
CA PHE A 141 4.74 15.57 1.63
C PHE A 141 4.07 16.87 1.19
N GLY A 142 2.80 17.07 1.53
CA GLY A 142 2.05 18.28 1.20
C GLY A 142 1.26 18.14 -0.09
N LYS A 143 1.20 19.21 -0.90
CA LYS A 143 0.41 19.24 -2.13
C LYS A 143 1.25 19.58 -3.35
N ASN A 144 1.11 18.83 -4.44
CA ASN A 144 1.73 19.16 -5.73
C ASN A 144 3.27 19.23 -5.66
N ASN A 145 3.92 18.44 -4.81
CA ASN A 145 5.37 18.44 -4.70
C ASN A 145 6.01 17.32 -5.52
N MET A 146 7.21 17.56 -6.04
CA MET A 146 7.96 16.60 -6.85
C MET A 146 9.34 16.34 -6.23
N ALA A 147 9.59 15.10 -5.83
CA ALA A 147 10.90 14.58 -5.42
C ALA A 147 11.36 13.57 -6.47
N SER A 148 12.25 14.00 -7.37
CA SER A 148 12.62 13.28 -8.59
C SER A 148 14.12 13.13 -8.79
N GLY A 149 14.94 13.33 -7.75
CA GLY A 149 16.34 12.90 -7.71
C GLY A 149 16.54 11.73 -6.76
N ASP A 150 17.63 10.96 -6.91
CA ASP A 150 17.94 9.84 -6.00
C ASP A 150 18.01 10.35 -4.55
N ALA A 151 17.28 9.72 -3.64
CA ALA A 151 17.18 10.12 -2.23
C ALA A 151 16.83 11.61 -2.01
N SER A 152 16.10 12.23 -2.95
CA SER A 152 15.62 13.60 -2.82
C SER A 152 14.43 13.71 -1.87
N SER A 153 14.24 14.88 -1.25
CA SER A 153 13.14 15.08 -0.30
C SER A 153 12.46 16.45 -0.38
N VAL A 154 11.14 16.44 -0.19
CA VAL A 154 10.33 17.62 0.07
C VAL A 154 9.50 17.36 1.33
N SER A 155 9.85 18.01 2.44
CA SER A 155 9.22 17.76 3.74
C SER A 155 7.78 18.27 3.85
N GLY A 156 7.30 19.10 2.91
CA GLY A 156 5.95 19.67 2.93
C GLY A 156 5.77 20.84 1.96
N GLY A 157 4.61 21.50 2.04
CA GLY A 157 4.34 22.74 1.29
C GLY A 157 3.61 22.51 -0.04
N TYR A 158 3.74 23.47 -0.95
CA TYR A 158 3.00 23.52 -2.20
C TYR A 158 3.89 23.79 -3.42
N LEU A 159 3.83 22.94 -4.45
CA LEU A 159 4.56 23.15 -5.71
C LEU A 159 6.09 23.29 -5.56
N ASN A 160 6.71 22.50 -4.69
CA ASN A 160 8.16 22.41 -4.58
C ASN A 160 8.71 21.29 -5.46
N THR A 161 9.91 21.48 -6.01
CA THR A 161 10.61 20.51 -6.87
C THR A 161 12.04 20.26 -6.37
N ALA A 162 12.28 19.09 -5.80
CA ALA A 162 13.61 18.58 -5.46
C ALA A 162 14.02 17.54 -6.52
N SER A 163 14.79 17.96 -7.53
CA SER A 163 15.14 17.13 -8.70
C SER A 163 16.61 16.80 -8.83
N GLY A 164 17.47 17.34 -7.97
CA GLY A 164 18.87 16.92 -7.87
C GLY A 164 19.00 15.69 -6.97
N ASP A 165 19.98 14.82 -7.25
CA ASP A 165 20.30 13.72 -6.34
C ASP A 165 20.72 14.27 -4.97
N TYR A 166 20.20 13.67 -3.90
CA TYR A 166 20.37 14.09 -2.52
C TYR A 166 19.89 15.53 -2.25
N SER A 167 19.05 16.11 -3.12
CA SER A 167 18.51 17.45 -2.90
C SER A 167 17.40 17.46 -1.86
N ALA A 168 17.24 18.57 -1.14
CA ALA A 168 16.26 18.69 -0.08
C ALA A 168 15.55 20.04 -0.10
N ILE A 169 14.22 20.02 0.10
CA ILE A 169 13.41 21.20 0.34
C ILE A 169 12.66 21.03 1.66
N GLY A 170 12.93 21.91 2.64
CA GLY A 170 12.29 21.84 3.95
C GLY A 170 10.80 22.21 3.94
N GLY A 171 10.34 22.95 2.94
CA GLY A 171 8.92 23.27 2.72
C GLY A 171 8.71 24.57 1.96
N GLY A 172 7.58 25.24 2.20
CA GLY A 172 7.23 26.50 1.55
C GLY A 172 6.53 26.30 0.20
N SER A 173 6.68 27.25 -0.72
CA SER A 173 5.96 27.22 -2.00
C SER A 173 6.84 27.56 -3.21
N PHE A 174 6.69 26.84 -4.32
CA PHE A 174 7.41 27.13 -5.57
C PHE A 174 8.95 27.09 -5.47
N ASN A 175 9.52 26.33 -4.53
CA ASN A 175 10.97 26.20 -4.42
C ASN A 175 11.51 25.14 -5.38
N THR A 176 12.72 25.33 -5.93
CA THR A 176 13.36 24.38 -6.85
C THR A 176 14.81 24.11 -6.46
N ALA A 177 15.09 22.90 -5.99
CA ALA A 177 16.43 22.40 -5.69
C ALA A 177 16.81 21.32 -6.72
N SER A 178 17.56 21.71 -7.76
CA SER A 178 17.89 20.82 -8.89
C SER A 178 19.38 20.47 -9.02
N GLY A 179 20.22 20.98 -8.12
CA GLY A 179 21.62 20.63 -8.04
C GLY A 179 21.87 19.38 -7.20
N TYR A 180 22.93 18.64 -7.50
CA TYR A 180 23.43 17.56 -6.64
C TYR A 180 23.73 18.08 -5.23
N ASN A 181 23.20 17.45 -4.18
CA ASN A 181 23.32 17.92 -2.79
C ASN A 181 22.85 19.38 -2.58
N SER A 182 21.93 19.91 -3.41
CA SER A 182 21.42 21.27 -3.20
C SER A 182 20.29 21.29 -2.17
N ALA A 183 20.15 22.41 -1.46
CA ALA A 183 19.20 22.50 -0.36
C ALA A 183 18.45 23.82 -0.33
N ILE A 184 17.15 23.78 -0.08
CA ILE A 184 16.34 24.95 0.21
C ILE A 184 15.63 24.75 1.55
N GLY A 185 15.91 25.58 2.55
CA GLY A 185 15.28 25.44 3.87
C GLY A 185 13.77 25.71 3.85
N GLY A 186 13.33 26.67 3.02
CA GLY A 186 11.92 26.96 2.80
C GLY A 186 11.71 28.29 2.09
N GLY A 187 10.60 28.97 2.39
CA GLY A 187 10.25 30.25 1.77
C GLY A 187 9.46 30.09 0.46
N GLN A 188 9.52 31.09 -0.41
CA GLN A 188 8.76 31.07 -1.66
C GLN A 188 9.62 31.42 -2.87
N SER A 189 9.48 30.63 -3.95
CA SER A 189 10.14 30.88 -5.24
C SER A 189 11.67 30.92 -5.17
N ASN A 190 12.29 30.16 -4.26
CA ASN A 190 13.74 30.05 -4.18
C ASN A 190 14.28 28.98 -5.14
N SER A 191 15.52 29.16 -5.62
CA SER A 191 16.16 28.26 -6.58
C SER A 191 17.62 27.96 -6.21
N ALA A 192 17.98 26.68 -6.20
CA ALA A 192 19.33 26.18 -5.99
C ALA A 192 19.71 25.14 -7.07
N PRO A 193 20.04 25.59 -8.30
CA PRO A 193 20.22 24.71 -9.45
C PRO A 193 21.62 24.11 -9.62
N LYS A 194 22.60 24.54 -8.82
CA LYS A 194 23.98 24.03 -8.90
C LYS A 194 24.31 23.10 -7.75
N SER A 195 25.28 22.22 -7.97
CA SER A 195 25.72 21.28 -6.96
C SER A 195 26.20 22.02 -5.71
N TYR A 196 25.76 21.54 -4.55
CA TYR A 196 26.04 22.11 -3.23
C TYR A 196 25.55 23.56 -3.05
N ALA A 197 24.67 24.06 -3.92
CA ALA A 197 24.05 25.37 -3.73
C ALA A 197 22.99 25.30 -2.62
N SER A 198 22.89 26.34 -1.81
CA SER A 198 21.90 26.40 -0.74
C SER A 198 21.20 27.75 -0.62
N VAL A 199 19.92 27.70 -0.26
CA VAL A 199 19.12 28.87 0.12
C VAL A 199 18.41 28.53 1.43
N ASN A 200 18.73 29.20 2.53
CA ASN A 200 18.08 28.87 3.81
C ASN A 200 16.60 29.28 3.83
N GLY A 201 16.23 30.39 3.21
CA GLY A 201 14.83 30.81 3.04
C GLY A 201 14.66 32.12 2.28
N GLY A 202 13.51 32.78 2.46
CA GLY A 202 13.19 34.07 1.85
C GLY A 202 12.31 33.97 0.61
N PHE A 203 12.32 35.00 -0.24
CA PHE A 203 11.49 35.11 -1.43
C PHE A 203 12.33 35.39 -2.68
N GLN A 204 12.18 34.58 -3.72
CA GLN A 204 12.85 34.78 -5.02
C GLN A 204 14.39 34.78 -4.98
N ASN A 205 15.00 34.02 -4.08
CA ASN A 205 16.46 33.92 -4.02
C ASN A 205 17.00 32.85 -4.98
N SER A 206 18.18 33.07 -5.57
CA SER A 206 18.77 32.19 -6.58
C SER A 206 20.28 31.96 -6.36
N ALA A 207 20.63 30.75 -5.91
CA ALA A 207 22.00 30.31 -5.66
C ALA A 207 22.57 29.57 -6.89
N ASN A 208 23.03 30.34 -7.88
CA ASN A 208 23.46 29.88 -9.21
C ASN A 208 24.94 29.48 -9.32
N GLY A 209 25.72 29.64 -8.25
CA GLY A 209 27.11 29.20 -8.19
C GLY A 209 27.27 27.80 -7.58
N TYR A 210 28.28 27.04 -8.00
CA TYR A 210 28.67 25.83 -7.26
C TYR A 210 29.07 26.21 -5.83
N PHE A 211 28.63 25.44 -4.83
CA PHE A 211 28.88 25.74 -3.42
C PHE A 211 28.41 27.14 -2.96
N SER A 212 27.46 27.75 -3.67
CA SER A 212 26.94 29.07 -3.28
C SER A 212 25.92 28.96 -2.16
N SER A 213 25.81 29.99 -1.33
CA SER A 213 24.91 30.02 -0.18
C SER A 213 24.20 31.36 -0.04
N ILE A 214 22.89 31.33 0.15
CA ILE A 214 22.07 32.51 0.48
C ILE A 214 21.37 32.23 1.81
N LEU A 215 21.62 33.07 2.82
CA LEU A 215 20.98 32.93 4.13
C LEU A 215 19.51 33.40 4.12
N GLY A 216 19.15 34.39 3.30
CA GLY A 216 17.77 34.79 3.15
C GLY A 216 17.59 36.02 2.26
N GLY A 217 16.48 36.73 2.46
CA GLY A 217 16.20 37.99 1.78
C GLY A 217 15.18 37.87 0.64
N HIS A 218 15.18 38.89 -0.22
CA HIS A 218 14.23 39.06 -1.31
C HIS A 218 14.99 39.33 -2.61
N ALA A 219 14.80 38.49 -3.63
CA ALA A 219 15.40 38.64 -4.96
C ALA A 219 16.94 38.66 -4.97
N VAL A 220 17.59 37.92 -4.07
CA VAL A 220 19.05 37.80 -4.01
C VAL A 220 19.53 36.80 -5.06
N THR A 221 20.55 37.15 -5.84
CA THR A 221 21.17 36.22 -6.80
C THR A 221 22.67 36.13 -6.55
N VAL A 222 23.17 34.91 -6.38
CA VAL A 222 24.59 34.60 -6.21
C VAL A 222 25.01 33.64 -7.31
N SER A 223 25.85 34.10 -8.25
CA SER A 223 26.28 33.29 -9.41
C SER A 223 27.73 32.82 -9.36
N THR A 224 28.51 33.34 -8.40
CA THR A 224 29.92 32.97 -8.24
C THR A 224 30.06 31.62 -7.53
N THR A 225 31.04 30.82 -7.96
CA THR A 225 31.42 29.61 -7.22
C THR A 225 31.94 30.02 -5.85
N TYR A 226 31.47 29.37 -4.79
CA TYR A 226 31.67 29.77 -3.38
C TYR A 226 31.11 31.15 -3.01
N GLY A 227 30.20 31.71 -3.83
CA GLY A 227 29.55 32.98 -3.50
C GLY A 227 28.64 32.86 -2.29
N THR A 228 28.60 33.90 -1.47
CA THR A 228 27.74 33.94 -0.28
C THR A 228 26.96 35.24 -0.21
N SER A 229 25.68 35.17 0.16
CA SER A 229 24.91 36.32 0.64
C SER A 229 24.38 36.02 2.05
N PRO A 230 24.55 36.94 3.00
CA PRO A 230 23.72 36.95 4.21
C PRO A 230 22.24 37.20 3.88
#